data_AF-A0AAW8WJK1-F1
#
_entry.id   AF-A0AAW8WJK1-F1
#
_cell.length_a   1.000
_cell.length_b   1.000
_cell.length_c   1.000
_cell.angle_alpha   90.00
_cell.angle_beta   90.00
_cell.angle_gamma   90.00
#
_symmetry.space_group_name_H-M   'P 1'
#
loop_
_entity.id
_entity.type
_entity.pdbx_description
1 polymer ?
#
loop_
_entity_poly.entity_id
_entity_poly.type
_entity_poly.pdbx_seq_one_letter_code
_entity_poly.pdbx_strand_id
1 'polypeptide(L)'
;MEQWYRSARQYLKQYRFYHGIVEQAVNDWEGAEKPKRLQQMELYCQRVTNAIDSIRDERQANLLRNEFIVADGSQRVAYELSGLSKSQYYVIRKQAMREWLQLINQHK
;
A
#
# COMPACT_ATOMS: atom_id res chain seq x y z
N MET A 1 10.06 -8.31 16.46
CA MET A 1 9.59 -7.99 15.09
C MET A 1 10.73 -7.27 14.38
N GLU A 2 11.17 -7.79 13.23
CA GLU A 2 12.37 -7.34 12.52
C GLU A 2 12.28 -5.86 12.08
N GLN A 3 13.41 -5.15 12.07
CA GLN A 3 13.46 -3.71 11.77
C GLN A 3 12.94 -3.38 10.37
N TRP A 4 13.33 -4.16 9.36
CA TRP A 4 12.87 -3.95 7.97
C TRP A 4 11.34 -4.02 7.85
N TYR A 5 10.70 -4.90 8.63
CA TYR A 5 9.25 -5.08 8.62
C TYR A 5 8.53 -3.88 9.23
N ARG A 6 9.09 -3.32 10.32
CA ARG A 6 8.58 -2.10 10.93
C ARG A 6 8.69 -0.92 9.96
N SER A 7 9.82 -0.78 9.29
CA SER A 7 10.04 0.26 8.28
C SER A 7 9.10 0.13 7.09
N ALA A 8 8.93 -1.08 6.54
CA ALA A 8 7.99 -1.35 5.44
C ALA A 8 6.54 -1.00 5.84
N ARG A 9 6.12 -1.39 7.05
CA ARG A 9 4.79 -1.04 7.57
C ARG A 9 4.61 0.47 7.73
N GLN A 10 5.62 1.19 8.21
CA GLN A 10 5.57 2.64 8.34
C GLN A 10 5.46 3.33 6.98
N TYR A 11 6.21 2.83 5.99
CA TYR A 11 6.14 3.32 4.61
C TYR A 11 4.73 3.18 4.04
N LEU A 12 4.10 2.01 4.18
CA LEU A 12 2.73 1.78 3.71
C LEU A 12 1.68 2.63 4.46
N LYS A 13 1.92 2.94 5.74
CA LYS A 13 1.08 3.90 6.48
C LYS A 13 1.21 5.33 5.95
N GLN A 14 2.44 5.75 5.60
CA GLN A 14 2.68 7.05 4.99
C GLN A 14 2.02 7.16 3.62
N TYR A 15 2.08 6.08 2.82
CA TYR A 15 1.30 5.95 1.59
C TYR A 15 -0.19 6.19 1.83
N ARG A 16 -0.82 5.48 2.77
CA ARG A 16 -2.27 5.65 3.00
C ARG A 16 -2.65 7.09 3.33
N PHE A 17 -1.82 7.79 4.09
CA PHE A 17 -2.02 9.20 4.39
C PHE A 17 -1.95 10.07 3.12
N TYR A 18 -0.92 9.89 2.28
CA TYR A 18 -0.81 10.65 1.03
C TYR A 18 -1.86 10.27 0.00
N HIS A 19 -2.27 9.00 -0.06
CA HIS A 19 -3.32 8.52 -0.95
C HIS A 19 -4.64 9.24 -0.67
N GLY A 20 -5.02 9.38 0.61
CA GLY A 20 -6.23 10.12 0.97
C GLY A 20 -6.18 11.60 0.58
N ILE A 21 -5.01 12.25 0.66
CA ILE A 21 -4.83 13.64 0.20
C ILE A 21 -4.96 13.72 -1.33
N VAL A 22 -4.32 12.80 -2.05
CA VAL A 22 -4.36 12.75 -3.52
C VAL A 22 -5.79 12.51 -4.01
N GLU A 23 -6.50 11.53 -3.45
CA GLU A 23 -7.90 11.22 -3.81
C GLU A 23 -8.83 12.42 -3.58
N GLN A 24 -8.66 13.14 -2.47
CA GLN A 24 -9.43 14.37 -2.20
C GLN A 24 -9.11 15.47 -3.23
N ALA A 25 -7.82 15.65 -3.54
CA ALA A 25 -7.36 16.70 -4.43
C ALA A 25 -7.70 16.48 -5.92
N VAL A 26 -8.04 15.26 -6.34
CA VAL A 26 -8.49 14.99 -7.73
C VAL A 26 -9.74 15.81 -8.06
N ASN A 27 -10.64 16.01 -7.09
CA ASN A 27 -11.88 16.78 -7.30
C ASN A 27 -11.65 18.29 -7.25
N ASP A 28 -10.64 18.76 -6.51
CA ASP A 28 -10.41 20.19 -6.25
C ASP A 28 -9.64 20.89 -7.38
N TRP A 29 -8.90 20.15 -8.21
CA TRP A 29 -7.98 20.69 -9.23
C TRP A 29 -8.33 20.30 -10.67
N GLU A 30 -9.58 19.89 -10.91
CA GLU A 30 -10.06 19.57 -12.24
C GLU A 30 -10.00 20.83 -13.14
N GLY A 31 -9.07 20.86 -14.10
CA GLY A 31 -8.89 21.98 -15.03
C GLY A 31 -7.84 23.03 -14.66
N ALA A 32 -7.10 22.88 -13.56
CA ALA A 32 -5.98 23.76 -13.16
C ALA A 32 -4.65 22.98 -13.02
N GLU A 33 -3.51 23.67 -13.19
CA GLU A 33 -2.20 23.03 -13.01
C GLU A 33 -1.99 22.63 -11.54
N LYS A 34 -1.84 21.33 -11.29
CA LYS A 34 -1.61 20.79 -9.95
C LYS A 34 -0.29 21.31 -9.38
N PRO A 35 -0.22 21.70 -8.09
CA PRO A 35 1.04 22.06 -7.44
C PRO A 35 2.08 20.95 -7.56
N LYS A 36 3.35 21.29 -7.80
CA LYS A 36 4.47 20.31 -7.91
C LYS A 36 4.51 19.30 -6.76
N ARG A 37 4.18 19.74 -5.54
CA ARG A 37 4.13 18.87 -4.35
C ARG A 37 3.05 17.78 -4.47
N LEU A 38 1.88 18.11 -5.02
CA LEU A 38 0.80 17.15 -5.25
C LEU A 38 1.20 16.14 -6.32
N GLN A 39 1.80 16.60 -7.42
CA GLN A 39 2.33 15.71 -8.47
C GLN A 39 3.38 14.72 -7.91
N GLN A 40 4.27 15.17 -7.02
CA GLN A 40 5.23 14.29 -6.35
C GLN A 40 4.56 13.25 -5.44
N MET A 41 3.49 13.63 -4.73
CA MET A 41 2.69 12.71 -3.92
C MET A 41 1.96 11.68 -4.79
N GLU A 42 1.42 12.08 -5.95
CA GLU A 42 0.79 11.19 -6.92
C GLU A 42 1.78 10.14 -7.45
N LEU A 43 2.96 10.58 -7.91
CA LEU A 43 4.01 9.67 -8.36
C LEU A 43 4.45 8.71 -7.26
N TYR A 44 4.56 9.19 -6.03
CA TYR A 44 4.86 8.34 -4.87
C TYR A 44 3.75 7.29 -4.65
N CYS A 45 2.48 7.71 -4.65
CA CYS A 45 1.35 6.80 -4.47
C CYS A 45 1.25 5.76 -5.59
N GLN A 46 1.48 6.18 -6.83
CA GLN A 46 1.49 5.29 -7.99
C GLN A 46 2.60 4.26 -7.88
N ARG A 47 3.83 4.65 -7.48
CA ARG A 47 4.93 3.70 -7.26
C ARG A 47 4.59 2.65 -6.21
N VAL A 48 3.97 3.05 -5.10
CA VAL A 48 3.58 2.12 -4.03
C VAL A 48 2.49 1.16 -4.52
N THR A 49 1.48 1.68 -5.21
CA THR A 49 0.35 0.90 -5.73
C THR A 49 0.82 -0.10 -6.79
N ASN A 50 1.61 0.35 -7.76
CA ASN A 50 2.20 -0.51 -8.79
C ASN A 50 3.05 -1.64 -8.18
N ALA A 51 3.82 -1.35 -7.12
CA ALA A 51 4.62 -2.37 -6.45
C ALA A 51 3.74 -3.42 -5.73
N ILE A 52 2.57 -3.04 -5.21
CA ILE A 52 1.59 -3.99 -4.66
C ILE A 52 0.96 -4.80 -5.79
N ASP A 53 0.61 -4.15 -6.90
CA ASP A 53 -0.02 -4.80 -8.05
C ASP A 53 0.92 -5.77 -8.78
N SER A 54 2.24 -5.58 -8.64
CA SER A 54 3.27 -6.44 -9.20
C SER A 54 3.59 -7.68 -8.34
N ILE A 55 2.98 -7.82 -7.17
CA ILE A 55 3.13 -9.01 -6.32
C ILE A 55 2.51 -10.21 -7.04
N ARG A 56 3.28 -11.30 -7.15
CA ARG A 56 2.88 -12.48 -7.95
C ARG A 56 1.75 -13.26 -7.31
N ASP A 57 1.79 -13.42 -5.99
CA ASP A 57 0.74 -14.11 -5.25
C ASP A 57 -0.43 -13.17 -5.02
N GLU A 58 -1.53 -13.43 -5.72
CA GLU A 58 -2.75 -12.62 -5.64
C GLU A 58 -3.28 -12.51 -4.20
N ARG A 59 -3.12 -13.55 -3.37
CA ARG A 59 -3.55 -13.49 -1.96
C ARG A 59 -2.71 -12.50 -1.16
N GLN A 60 -1.42 -12.40 -1.46
CA GLN A 60 -0.51 -11.43 -0.84
C GLN A 60 -0.82 -10.01 -1.31
N ALA A 61 -1.05 -9.82 -2.61
CA ALA A 61 -1.45 -8.54 -3.18
C ALA A 61 -2.77 -8.04 -2.58
N ASN A 62 -3.81 -8.90 -2.58
CA ASN A 62 -5.13 -8.56 -2.04
C ASN A 62 -5.09 -8.27 -0.54
N LEU A 63 -4.25 -8.98 0.23
CA LEU A 63 -4.04 -8.67 1.64
C LEU A 63 -3.53 -7.24 1.83
N LEU A 64 -2.51 -6.82 1.07
CA LEU A 64 -1.96 -5.46 1.19
C LEU A 64 -2.93 -4.40 0.63
N ARG A 65 -3.64 -4.67 -0.46
CA ARG A 65 -4.68 -3.77 -1.00
C ARG A 65 -5.77 -3.51 0.04
N ASN A 66 -6.32 -4.58 0.63
CA ASN A 66 -7.36 -4.49 1.65
C ASN A 66 -6.89 -3.85 2.96
N GLU A 67 -5.59 -3.86 3.25
CA GLU A 67 -5.06 -3.20 4.45
C GLU A 67 -4.75 -1.71 4.23
N PHE A 68 -4.20 -1.34 3.07
CA PHE A 68 -3.57 -0.04 2.86
C PHE A 68 -4.14 0.82 1.73
N ILE A 69 -4.79 0.23 0.72
CA ILE A 69 -5.26 0.94 -0.48
C ILE A 69 -6.75 1.27 -0.37
N VAL A 70 -7.58 0.27 -0.04
CA VAL A 70 -9.03 0.47 0.09
C VAL A 70 -9.32 1.50 1.19
N ALA A 71 -10.24 2.45 0.94
CA ALA A 71 -10.56 3.56 1.84
C ALA A 71 -10.84 3.11 3.28
N ASP A 72 -11.72 2.12 3.45
CA ASP A 72 -12.05 1.48 4.74
C ASP A 72 -11.17 0.26 5.08
N GLY A 73 -10.07 0.12 4.35
CA GLY A 73 -9.12 -0.96 4.54
C GLY A 73 -8.55 -0.96 5.95
N SER A 74 -8.21 -2.14 6.47
CA SER A 74 -7.49 -2.27 7.74
C SER A 74 -6.88 -3.64 7.85
N GLN A 75 -5.97 -3.82 8.81
CA GLN A 75 -5.43 -5.15 9.11
C GLN A 75 -6.54 -6.14 9.47
N ARG A 76 -7.60 -5.66 10.14
CA ARG A 76 -8.77 -6.47 10.50
C ARG A 76 -9.56 -6.88 9.27
N VAL A 77 -9.89 -5.93 8.39
CA VAL A 77 -10.61 -6.19 7.13
C VAL A 77 -9.82 -7.15 6.24
N ALA A 78 -8.52 -6.91 6.07
CA ALA A 78 -7.65 -7.80 5.31
C ALA A 78 -7.57 -9.22 5.90
N TYR A 79 -7.62 -9.35 7.22
CA TYR A 79 -7.69 -10.65 7.89
C TYR A 79 -9.02 -11.36 7.64
N GLU A 80 -10.14 -10.67 7.88
CA GLU A 80 -11.50 -11.20 7.69
C GLU A 80 -11.74 -11.66 6.24
N LEU A 81 -11.32 -10.85 5.26
CA LEU A 81 -11.47 -11.17 3.83
C LEU A 81 -10.52 -12.27 3.34
N SER A 82 -9.44 -12.56 4.06
CA SER A 82 -8.47 -13.57 3.63
C SER A 82 -8.96 -15.01 3.83
N GLY A 83 -9.92 -15.24 4.73
CA GLY A 83 -10.37 -16.58 5.12
C GLY A 83 -9.29 -17.45 5.78
N LEU A 84 -8.15 -16.85 6.17
CA LEU A 84 -7.01 -17.56 6.74
C LEU A 84 -7.17 -17.71 8.26
N SER A 85 -6.54 -18.76 8.81
CA SER A 85 -6.32 -18.79 10.25
C SER A 85 -5.36 -17.66 10.66
N LYS A 86 -5.42 -17.24 11.94
CA LYS A 86 -4.58 -16.16 12.48
C LYS A 86 -3.09 -16.40 12.25
N SER A 87 -2.59 -17.62 12.42
CA SER A 87 -1.18 -17.96 12.23
C SER A 87 -0.77 -17.83 10.75
N GLN A 88 -1.58 -18.37 9.84
CA GLN A 88 -1.36 -18.27 8.39
C GLN A 88 -1.37 -16.81 7.92
N TYR A 89 -2.31 -16.00 8.42
CA TYR A 89 -2.41 -14.59 8.10
C TYR A 89 -1.10 -13.83 8.40
N TYR A 90 -0.52 -14.00 9.59
CA TYR A 90 0.72 -13.30 9.93
C TYR A 90 1.92 -13.76 9.10
N VAL A 91 1.97 -15.03 8.71
CA VAL A 91 3.02 -15.56 7.83
C VAL A 91 2.88 -14.94 6.43
N ILE A 92 1.70 -15.00 5.84
CA ILE A 92 1.41 -14.48 4.50
C ILE A 92 1.60 -12.96 4.47
N ARG A 93 1.12 -12.24 5.48
CA ARG A 93 1.34 -10.78 5.59
C ARG A 93 2.82 -10.42 5.64
N LYS A 94 3.65 -11.21 6.33
CA LYS A 94 5.10 -10.98 6.40
C LYS A 94 5.79 -11.26 5.06
N GLN A 95 5.36 -12.30 4.34
CA GLN A 95 5.83 -12.59 2.98
C GLN A 95 5.44 -11.46 2.01
N ALA A 96 4.18 -11.04 2.05
CA ALA A 96 3.65 -9.95 1.22
C ALA A 96 4.45 -8.66 1.39
N MET A 97 4.71 -8.25 2.64
CA MET A 97 5.53 -7.06 2.92
C MET A 97 6.98 -7.21 2.44
N ARG A 98 7.54 -8.41 2.46
CA ARG A 98 8.91 -8.66 1.97
C ARG A 98 8.98 -8.57 0.45
N GLU A 99 8.04 -9.21 -0.25
CA GLU A 99 7.97 -9.15 -1.72
C GLU A 99 7.71 -7.72 -2.19
N TRP A 100 6.73 -7.03 -1.60
CA TRP A 100 6.47 -5.61 -1.86
C TRP A 100 7.73 -4.75 -1.67
N LEU A 101 8.47 -4.95 -0.58
CA LEU A 101 9.68 -4.18 -0.30
C LEU A 101 10.77 -4.45 -1.35
N GLN A 102 10.86 -5.66 -1.90
CA GLN A 102 11.78 -5.94 -3.00
C GLN A 102 11.36 -5.19 -4.27
N LEU A 103 10.08 -5.27 -4.64
CA LEU A 103 9.54 -4.63 -5.84
C LEU A 103 9.68 -3.11 -5.81
N ILE A 104 9.35 -2.46 -4.70
CA ILE A 104 9.46 -0.98 -4.62
C ILE A 104 10.91 -0.47 -4.66
N ASN A 105 11.87 -1.30 -4.27
CA ASN A 105 13.30 -0.96 -4.32
C ASN A 105 13.97 -1.31 -5.66
N GLN A 106 13.35 -2.15 -6.51
CA GLN A 106 13.86 -2.41 -7.87
C GLN A 106 13.73 -1.19 -8.80
N HIS A 107 12.84 -0.26 -8.47
CA HIS A 107 12.62 1.00 -9.19
C HIS A 107 13.33 2.20 -8.55
N LYS A 108 14.43 1.98 -7.83
CA LYS A 108 15.34 3.04 -7.34
C LYS A 108 16.55 3.15 -8.24
#